data_AF-A0A349SJ36-F1
#
_entry.id   AF-A0A349SJ36-F1
#
_cell.length_a   1.000
_cell.length_b   1.000
_cell.length_c   1.000
_cell.angle_alpha   90.00
_cell.angle_beta   90.00
_cell.angle_gamma   90.00
#
_symmetry.space_group_name_H-M   'P 1'
#
loop_
_entity.id
_entity.type
_entity.pdbx_description
1 polymer ?
#
loop_
_entity_poly.entity_id
_entity_poly.type
_entity_poly.pdbx_seq_one_letter_code
_entity_poly.pdbx_strand_id
1 'polypeptide(L)' 'MATEAPDKHNRRRHIVLNSHPSGGQSPIPINWGADNPGSRGPVVTNLTAEGRHNAIGTHSGSYSIYRALAVA' A
#
# COMPACT_ATOMS: atom_id res chain seq x y z
N MET A 1 23.07 26.25 37.01
CA MET A 1 21.99 26.24 35.99
C MET A 1 22.41 25.29 34.89
N ALA A 2 21.92 24.05 34.90
CA ALA A 2 22.20 23.06 33.87
C ALA A 2 20.91 22.83 33.10
N THR A 3 20.94 23.14 31.80
CA THR A 3 19.81 23.03 30.88
C THR A 3 19.67 21.57 30.46
N GLU A 4 18.63 20.87 30.92
CA GLU A 4 18.29 19.54 30.42
C GLU A 4 17.76 19.64 28.98
N ALA A 5 18.40 18.93 28.05
CA ALA A 5 17.95 18.80 26.67
C ALA A 5 16.74 17.84 26.62
N PRO A 6 15.73 18.08 25.76
CA PRO A 6 14.54 17.25 25.72
C PRO A 6 14.90 15.84 25.22
N ASP A 7 14.47 14.84 25.99
CA ASP A 7 14.57 13.42 25.66
C ASP A 7 13.89 13.16 24.31
N LYS A 8 14.68 12.71 23.33
CA LYS A 8 14.22 12.39 21.98
C LYS A 8 13.42 11.11 22.06
N HIS A 9 12.15 11.27 22.45
CA HIS A 9 11.14 10.23 22.52
C HIS A 9 11.40 9.16 21.47
N ASN A 10 11.63 7.95 21.96
CA ASN A 10 11.67 6.72 21.20
C ASN A 10 10.38 6.61 20.37
N ARG A 11 10.38 7.20 19.17
CA ARG A 11 9.28 7.06 18.22
C ARG A 11 9.17 5.59 17.94
N ARG A 12 8.11 4.97 18.46
CA ARG A 12 7.76 3.58 18.18
C ARG A 12 7.77 3.39 16.67
N ARG A 13 8.81 2.72 16.18
CA ARG A 13 8.93 2.40 14.76
C ARG A 13 7.84 1.39 14.45
N HIS A 14 7.13 1.57 13.35
CA HIS A 14 6.14 0.61 12.91
C HIS A 14 6.84 -0.74 12.66
N ILE A 15 6.47 -1.77 13.42
CA ILE A 15 6.99 -3.12 13.22
C ILE A 15 6.20 -3.71 12.06
N VAL A 16 6.90 -4.00 10.97
CA VAL A 16 6.34 -4.68 9.83
C VAL A 16 6.27 -6.17 10.16
N LEU A 17 5.04 -6.68 10.37
CA LEU A 17 4.79 -8.08 10.72
C LEU A 17 4.62 -8.98 9.47
N ASN A 18 4.70 -8.41 8.27
CA ASN A 18 4.57 -9.18 7.03
C ASN A 18 5.94 -9.65 6.53
N SER A 19 6.00 -10.86 5.97
CA SER A 19 7.20 -11.38 5.29
C SER A 19 7.29 -10.95 3.82
N HIS A 20 6.29 -10.20 3.33
CA HIS A 20 6.13 -9.85 1.92
C HIS A 20 6.54 -8.39 1.71
N PRO A 21 7.29 -8.07 0.63
CA PRO A 21 7.71 -6.70 0.38
C PRO A 21 6.49 -5.81 0.15
N SER A 22 6.23 -4.91 1.09
CA SER A 22 5.15 -3.90 1.02
C SER A 22 5.65 -2.53 0.56
N GLY A 23 6.92 -2.39 0.16
CA GLY A 23 7.53 -1.12 -0.26
C GLY A 23 7.91 -1.10 -1.74
N GLY A 24 7.63 0.02 -2.42
CA GLY A 24 8.08 0.28 -3.80
C GLY A 24 6.97 0.39 -4.85
N GLN A 25 5.70 0.22 -4.46
CA GLN A 25 4.56 0.40 -5.38
C GLN A 25 4.01 1.82 -5.24
N SER A 26 3.77 2.48 -6.39
CA SER A 26 3.12 3.78 -6.47
C SER A 26 1.78 3.60 -7.19
N PRO A 27 0.76 3.10 -6.48
CA PRO A 27 -0.49 2.72 -7.10
C PRO A 27 -1.23 3.95 -7.63
N ILE A 28 -1.96 3.74 -8.73
CA ILE A 28 -2.79 4.78 -9.33
C ILE A 28 -3.94 5.10 -8.35
N PRO A 29 -4.12 6.36 -7.91
CA PRO A 29 -5.21 6.71 -7.01
C PRO A 29 -6.57 6.31 -7.60
N ILE A 30 -7.43 5.77 -6.76
CA ILE A 30 -8.80 5.39 -7.12
C ILE A 30 -9.74 5.84 -6.01
N ASN A 31 -10.87 6.43 -6.39
CA ASN A 31 -11.87 6.91 -5.44
C ASN A 31 -12.94 5.83 -5.23
N TRP A 32 -12.67 4.89 -4.33
CA TRP A 32 -13.61 3.81 -4.00
C TRP A 32 -14.92 4.37 -3.44
N GLY A 33 -16.04 3.78 -3.85
CA GLY A 33 -17.37 4.21 -3.42
C GLY A 33 -17.97 5.39 -4.19
N ALA A 34 -17.30 5.91 -5.23
CA ALA A 34 -17.91 6.91 -6.10
C ALA A 34 -19.06 6.31 -6.94
N ASP A 35 -20.20 7.00 -6.99
CA ASP A 35 -21.41 6.54 -7.70
C ASP A 35 -21.17 6.35 -9.20
N ASN A 36 -20.36 7.22 -9.80
CA ASN A 36 -20.10 7.22 -11.24
C ASN A 36 -18.71 6.66 -11.56
N PRO A 37 -18.57 5.78 -12.57
CA PRO A 37 -17.27 5.23 -12.98
C PRO A 37 -16.23 6.29 -13.36
N GLY A 38 -16.66 7.40 -13.98
CA GLY A 38 -15.79 8.52 -14.33
C GLY A 38 -15.19 9.22 -13.11
N SER A 39 -15.95 9.32 -12.02
CA SER A 39 -15.52 9.92 -10.75
C SER A 39 -14.67 8.98 -9.89
N ARG A 40 -14.85 7.66 -10.06
CA ARG A 40 -14.00 6.63 -9.42
C ARG A 40 -12.59 6.62 -10.01
N GLY A 41 -12.50 6.76 -11.34
CA GLY A 41 -11.30 6.49 -12.11
C GLY A 41 -11.17 5.02 -12.53
N PRO A 42 -10.19 4.72 -13.40
CA PRO A 42 -10.01 3.39 -13.97
C PRO A 42 -9.44 2.39 -12.95
N VAL A 43 -9.87 1.14 -13.08
CA VAL A 43 -9.22 0.00 -12.41
C VAL A 43 -8.15 -0.53 -13.37
N VAL A 44 -6.88 -0.44 -12.96
CA VAL A 44 -5.71 -0.75 -13.78
C VAL A 44 -4.98 -1.93 -13.16
N THR A 45 -4.87 -3.00 -13.93
CA THR A 45 -4.07 -4.18 -13.63
C THR A 45 -2.93 -4.25 -14.65
N ASN A 46 -1.75 -4.68 -14.23
CA ASN A 46 -0.63 -4.85 -15.15
C ASN A 46 0.17 -6.12 -14.81
N LEU A 47 0.74 -6.76 -15.84
CA LEU A 47 1.58 -7.95 -15.73
C LEU A 47 3.08 -7.62 -15.60
N THR A 48 3.51 -6.43 -16.02
CA THR A 48 4.93 -6.10 -16.18
C THR A 48 5.32 -4.71 -15.64
N ALA A 49 4.37 -3.87 -15.24
CA ALA A 49 4.70 -2.48 -14.89
C ALA A 49 5.09 -2.29 -13.42
N GLU A 50 6.30 -1.78 -13.23
CA GLU A 50 6.81 -0.70 -12.34
C GLU A 50 5.89 -0.11 -11.25
N GLY A 51 5.03 -0.89 -10.61
CA GLY A 51 4.16 -0.44 -9.52
C GLY A 51 2.98 0.47 -9.91
N ARG A 52 2.76 0.76 -11.21
CA ARG A 52 1.65 1.59 -11.71
C ARG A 52 0.36 0.79 -11.95
N HIS A 53 -0.17 0.20 -10.88
CA HIS A 53 -1.45 -0.52 -10.90
C HIS A 53 -2.21 -0.25 -9.59
N ASN A 54 -3.53 -0.42 -9.59
CA ASN A 54 -4.37 -0.19 -8.40
C ASN A 54 -5.29 -1.37 -8.06
N ALA A 55 -5.06 -2.52 -8.70
CA ALA A 55 -5.75 -3.76 -8.45
C ALA A 55 -4.78 -4.93 -8.30
N ILE A 56 -5.16 -5.91 -7.48
CA ILE A 56 -4.42 -7.15 -7.25
C ILE A 56 -4.98 -8.21 -8.22
N GLY A 57 -4.11 -8.87 -8.99
CA GLY A 57 -4.52 -9.87 -9.98
C GLY A 57 -3.51 -11.00 -10.11
N THR A 58 -3.70 -11.86 -11.12
CA THR A 58 -2.95 -13.10 -11.40
C THR A 58 -1.42 -12.94 -11.38
N HIS A 59 -0.90 -11.73 -11.55
CA HIS A 59 0.53 -11.44 -11.45
C HIS A 59 1.14 -11.75 -10.07
N SER A 60 0.38 -11.71 -8.97
CA SER A 60 0.84 -12.24 -7.66
C SER A 60 0.77 -13.78 -7.57
N GLY A 61 0.52 -14.47 -8.69
CA GLY A 61 0.32 -15.91 -8.75
C GLY A 61 -0.95 -16.35 -8.01
N SER A 62 -1.00 -17.64 -7.65
CA SER A 62 -2.03 -18.19 -6.75
C SER A 62 -2.08 -17.47 -5.38
N TYR A 63 -1.02 -16.75 -5.02
CA TYR A 63 -0.94 -15.95 -3.80
C TYR A 63 -1.69 -14.61 -3.86
N SER A 64 -2.20 -14.22 -5.04
CA SER A 64 -3.00 -13.00 -5.23
C SER A 64 -4.21 -12.91 -4.30
N ILE A 65 -4.87 -14.05 -4.01
CA ILE A 65 -6.03 -14.10 -3.11
C ILE A 65 -5.63 -13.77 -1.68
N TYR A 66 -4.57 -14.39 -1.16
CA TYR A 66 -4.07 -14.11 0.18
C TYR A 66 -3.62 -12.66 0.31
N ARG A 67 -2.97 -12.12 -0.74
CA ARG A 67 -2.59 -10.71 -0.78
C ARG A 67 -3.80 -9.78 -0.81
N ALA A 68 -4.85 -10.12 -1.56
CA ALA A 68 -6.08 -9.34 -1.57
C ALA A 68 -6.75 -9.31 -0.19
N LEU A 69 -6.81 -10.46 0.48
CA LEU A 69 -7.37 -10.57 1.83
C LEU A 69 -6.54 -9.81 2.88
N ALA A 70 -5.21 -9.84 2.79
CA ALA A 70 -4.34 -9.18 3.77
C ALA A 70 -4.28 -7.65 3.62
N VAL A 71 -4.71 -7.11 2.48
CA VAL A 71 -4.69 -5.66 2.18
C VAL A 71 -6.07 -5.01 2.39
N ALA A 72 -7.15 -5.76 2.17
CA ALA A 72 -8.53 -5.30 2.41
C ALA A 72 -8.78 -5.03 3.90
#